data_AF-A0A1X1N8N5-F1
#
_entry.id   AF-A0A1X1N8N5-F1
#
_cell.length_a   1.000
_cell.length_b   1.000
_cell.length_c   1.000
_cell.angle_alpha   90.00
_cell.angle_beta   90.00
_cell.angle_gamma   90.00
#
_symmetry.space_group_name_H-M   'P 1'
#
loop_
_entity.id
_entity.type
_entity.pdbx_description
1 polymer ?
#
loop_
_entity_poly.entity_id
_entity_poly.type
_entity_poly.pdbx_seq_one_letter_code
_entity_poly.pdbx_strand_id
1 'polypeptide(L)'
;MSPSAQFTSAQHALLAKLDSSVMMDCEPNSEAEGGHIKASLFCNSDDGKVVAAYSYATTSDLNSDVEVRKSLVTTTGGKCEQGGDEVFTWNFHEGATQGTAVCNVRDGDHFIFWSYNSTLVSFMATGPDGAALYEWWSNFDPVPKA
;
A
#
# COMPACT_ATOMS: atom_id res chain seq x y z
N MET A 1 -15.59 14.95 -21.18
CA MET A 1 -14.43 14.07 -21.33
C MET A 1 -13.27 14.77 -20.65
N SER A 2 -12.94 14.36 -19.42
CA SER A 2 -11.74 14.87 -18.75
C SER A 2 -10.51 14.34 -19.50
N PRO A 3 -9.46 15.15 -19.69
CA PRO A 3 -8.22 14.63 -20.24
C PRO A 3 -7.69 13.57 -19.28
N SER A 4 -7.47 12.35 -19.78
CA SER A 4 -6.73 11.33 -19.05
C SER A 4 -5.36 11.91 -18.75
N ALA A 5 -5.10 12.21 -17.47
CA ALA A 5 -3.82 12.75 -17.05
C ALA A 5 -2.74 11.74 -17.43
N GLN A 6 -1.81 12.16 -18.30
CA GLN A 6 -0.75 11.29 -18.77
C GLN A 6 0.22 11.00 -17.62
N PHE A 7 0.63 9.74 -17.49
CA PHE A 7 1.57 9.34 -16.45
C PHE A 7 2.93 10.02 -16.64
N THR A 8 3.57 10.39 -15.53
CA THR A 8 4.98 10.77 -15.53
C THR A 8 5.88 9.56 -15.78
N SER A 9 7.16 9.77 -16.11
CA SER A 9 8.13 8.67 -16.22
C SER A 9 8.27 7.87 -14.92
N ALA A 10 8.12 8.53 -13.76
CA ALA A 10 8.19 7.86 -12.47
C ALA A 10 6.93 7.02 -12.19
N GLN A 11 5.75 7.51 -12.59
CA GLN A 11 4.49 6.77 -12.52
C GLN A 11 4.48 5.56 -13.46
N HIS A 12 5.00 5.70 -14.68
CA HIS A 12 5.22 4.54 -15.57
C HIS A 12 6.16 3.50 -14.97
N ALA A 13 7.25 3.94 -14.31
CA ALA A 13 8.17 3.03 -13.63
C ALA A 13 7.53 2.34 -12.42
N LEU A 14 6.60 2.99 -11.72
CA LEU A 14 5.80 2.35 -10.67
C LEU A 14 4.83 1.33 -11.28
N LEU A 15 4.08 1.70 -12.31
CA LEU A 15 3.14 0.78 -12.98
C LEU A 15 3.82 -0.52 -13.43
N ALA A 16 5.05 -0.42 -13.96
CA ALA A 16 5.82 -1.59 -14.40
C ALA A 16 6.25 -2.55 -13.27
N LYS A 17 6.15 -2.14 -11.99
CA LYS A 17 6.41 -2.99 -10.82
C LYS A 17 5.15 -3.70 -10.30
N LEU A 18 3.97 -3.37 -10.83
CA LEU A 18 2.69 -3.90 -10.35
C LEU A 18 2.27 -5.13 -11.15
N ASP A 19 1.56 -6.04 -10.49
CA ASP A 19 0.93 -7.17 -11.15
C ASP A 19 -0.34 -6.70 -11.87
N SER A 20 -0.26 -6.58 -13.19
CA SER A 20 -1.38 -6.10 -14.03
C SER A 20 -2.59 -7.04 -14.05
N SER A 21 -2.48 -8.26 -13.53
CA SER A 21 -3.63 -9.18 -13.41
C SER A 21 -4.53 -8.85 -12.23
N VAL A 22 -4.01 -8.14 -11.21
CA VAL A 22 -4.72 -7.78 -9.98
C VAL A 22 -4.63 -6.29 -9.64
N MET A 23 -3.85 -5.49 -10.37
CA MET A 23 -3.79 -4.03 -10.27
C MET A 23 -4.19 -3.42 -11.61
N MET A 24 -5.46 -3.04 -11.73
CA MET A 24 -6.11 -2.57 -12.95
C MET A 24 -6.49 -1.09 -12.88
N ASP A 25 -6.86 -0.52 -14.02
CA ASP A 25 -7.41 0.84 -14.14
C ASP A 25 -6.64 1.92 -13.35
N CYS A 26 -5.30 1.83 -13.39
CA CYS A 26 -4.47 2.75 -12.64
C CYS A 26 -4.58 4.19 -13.16
N GLU A 27 -4.66 5.15 -12.24
CA GLU A 27 -4.69 6.59 -12.50
C GLU A 27 -3.63 7.32 -11.66
N PRO A 28 -3.17 8.52 -12.08
CA PRO A 28 -2.18 9.29 -11.32
C PRO A 28 -2.72 9.70 -9.95
N ASN A 29 -1.90 9.54 -8.91
CA ASN A 29 -2.19 10.07 -7.57
C ASN A 29 -1.10 11.08 -7.16
N SER A 30 -0.90 12.09 -8.00
CA SER A 30 0.22 13.03 -7.90
C SER A 30 0.20 13.88 -6.62
N GLU A 31 -0.95 14.03 -5.97
CA GLU A 31 -1.06 14.77 -4.70
C GLU A 31 -0.33 14.10 -3.54
N ALA A 32 -0.15 12.78 -3.61
CA ALA A 32 0.62 12.02 -2.63
C ALA A 32 2.13 11.99 -2.92
N GLU A 33 2.58 12.55 -4.05
CA GLU A 33 4.00 12.61 -4.40
C GLU A 33 4.71 13.73 -3.63
N GLY A 34 5.99 13.53 -3.33
CA GLY A 34 6.80 14.45 -2.53
C GLY A 34 7.15 13.89 -1.14
N GLY A 35 7.95 14.65 -0.39
CA GLY A 35 8.58 14.15 0.83
C GLY A 35 9.51 12.98 0.52
N HIS A 36 9.04 11.77 0.79
CA HIS A 36 9.74 10.51 0.52
C HIS A 36 9.15 9.70 -0.64
N ILE A 37 7.96 10.07 -1.15
CA ILE A 37 7.25 9.33 -2.19
C ILE A 37 7.67 9.88 -3.56
N LYS A 38 8.25 9.02 -4.39
CA LYS A 38 8.76 9.36 -5.73
C LYS A 38 7.66 9.39 -6.80
N ALA A 39 6.73 8.45 -6.71
CA ALA A 39 5.57 8.37 -7.61
C ALA A 39 4.43 7.68 -6.89
N SER A 40 3.20 8.03 -7.27
CA SER A 40 2.00 7.48 -6.66
C SER A 40 0.90 7.24 -7.70
N LEU A 41 0.18 6.13 -7.55
CA LEU A 41 -0.96 5.74 -8.37
C LEU A 41 -2.14 5.33 -7.48
N PHE A 42 -3.37 5.51 -7.97
CA PHE A 42 -4.52 4.74 -7.50
C PHE A 42 -4.82 3.67 -8.55
N CYS A 43 -5.00 2.42 -8.13
CA CYS A 43 -5.42 1.33 -9.00
C CYS A 43 -6.62 0.63 -8.38
N ASN A 44 -7.39 -0.09 -9.19
CA ASN A 44 -8.43 -0.99 -8.73
C ASN A 44 -7.87 -2.40 -8.66
N SER A 45 -8.20 -3.11 -7.59
CA SER A 45 -8.04 -4.57 -7.56
C SER A 45 -9.09 -5.26 -8.42
N ASP A 46 -8.93 -6.56 -8.63
CA ASP A 46 -9.84 -7.39 -9.42
C ASP A 46 -11.26 -7.49 -8.87
N ASP A 47 -11.43 -7.34 -7.56
CA ASP A 47 -12.71 -7.22 -6.89
C ASP A 47 -13.23 -5.77 -6.77
N GLY A 48 -12.52 -4.81 -7.37
CA GLY A 48 -12.90 -3.40 -7.42
C GLY A 48 -12.49 -2.57 -6.20
N LYS A 49 -11.67 -3.09 -5.27
CA LYS A 49 -11.12 -2.28 -4.17
C LYS A 49 -10.06 -1.30 -4.69
N VAL A 50 -10.16 -0.04 -4.26
CA VAL A 50 -9.15 0.98 -4.58
C VAL A 50 -7.90 0.75 -3.72
N VAL A 51 -6.75 0.70 -4.38
CA VAL A 51 -5.42 0.54 -3.77
C VAL A 51 -4.53 1.69 -4.19
N ALA A 52 -4.02 2.44 -3.23
CA ALA A 52 -2.95 3.40 -3.49
C ALA A 52 -1.62 2.65 -3.56
N ALA A 53 -0.83 2.90 -4.60
CA ALA A 53 0.51 2.36 -4.77
C ALA A 53 1.53 3.49 -4.74
N TYR A 54 2.65 3.27 -4.05
CA TYR A 54 3.72 4.26 -3.88
C TYR A 54 5.06 3.67 -4.28
N SER A 55 5.93 4.48 -4.89
CA SER A 55 7.32 4.11 -5.15
C SER A 55 8.29 5.02 -4.41
N TYR A 56 9.46 4.47 -4.08
CA TYR A 56 10.52 5.16 -3.37
C TYR A 56 11.81 5.14 -4.16
N ALA A 57 12.63 6.18 -4.02
CA ALA A 57 13.94 6.26 -4.68
C ALA A 57 14.97 5.40 -3.95
N THR A 58 14.91 5.36 -2.62
CA THR A 58 15.86 4.65 -1.77
C THR A 58 15.17 3.87 -0.64
N THR A 59 15.89 2.94 -0.03
CA THR A 59 15.46 2.27 1.20
C THR A 59 15.24 3.28 2.35
N SER A 60 16.01 4.36 2.41
CA SER A 60 15.84 5.40 3.44
C SER A 60 14.50 6.13 3.27
N ASP A 61 14.10 6.40 2.03
CA ASP A 61 12.81 7.04 1.75
C ASP A 61 11.64 6.15 2.13
N LEU A 62 11.70 4.86 1.75
CA LEU A 62 10.69 3.88 2.16
C LEU A 62 10.59 3.79 3.68
N ASN A 63 11.73 3.64 4.37
CA ASN A 63 11.75 3.54 5.83
C ASN A 63 11.19 4.80 6.49
N SER A 64 11.47 5.98 5.94
CA SER A 64 10.96 7.25 6.48
C SER A 64 9.43 7.34 6.37
N ASP A 65 8.84 6.95 5.23
CA ASP A 65 7.38 6.90 5.10
C ASP A 65 6.78 5.83 6.02
N VAL A 66 7.40 4.64 6.13
CA VAL A 66 6.99 3.60 7.08
C VAL A 66 6.94 4.14 8.52
N GLU A 67 7.95 4.88 8.97
CA GLU A 67 7.96 5.49 10.31
C GLU A 67 6.85 6.55 10.48
N VAL A 68 6.58 7.33 9.43
CA VAL A 68 5.40 8.22 9.42
C VAL A 68 4.12 7.42 9.59
N ARG A 69 3.94 6.30 8.89
CA ARG A 69 2.74 5.44 9.03
C ARG A 69 2.63 4.83 10.42
N LYS A 70 3.73 4.33 10.98
CA LYS A 70 3.76 3.79 12.35
C LYS A 70 3.35 4.82 13.40
N SER A 71 3.75 6.08 13.22
CA SER A 71 3.41 7.17 14.16
C SER A 71 1.90 7.45 14.25
N LEU A 72 1.13 6.95 13.29
CA LEU A 72 -0.32 7.12 13.21
C LEU A 72 -1.08 6.00 13.93
N VAL A 73 -0.38 4.97 14.41
CA VAL A 73 -0.93 3.91 15.25
C VAL A 73 -0.95 4.43 16.68
N THR A 74 -2.15 4.71 17.20
CA THR A 74 -2.31 5.42 18.48
C THR A 74 -2.81 4.52 19.60
N THR A 75 -3.43 3.39 19.25
CA THR A 75 -3.96 2.43 20.21
C THR A 75 -2.98 1.28 20.42
N THR A 76 -2.80 0.87 21.67
CA THR A 76 -2.01 -0.31 22.01
C THR A 76 -2.92 -1.51 22.27
N GLY A 77 -2.53 -2.69 21.79
CA GLY A 77 -3.25 -3.95 22.04
C GLY A 77 -4.37 -4.30 21.04
N GLY A 78 -4.54 -3.52 19.98
CA GLY A 78 -5.35 -3.91 18.82
C GLY A 78 -4.68 -5.02 18.00
N LYS A 79 -5.47 -5.68 17.16
CA LYS A 79 -5.01 -6.67 16.17
C LYS A 79 -5.56 -6.36 14.81
N CYS A 80 -4.71 -6.28 13.79
CA CYS A 80 -5.11 -6.04 12.40
C CYS A 80 -6.22 -7.01 11.96
N GLU A 81 -6.07 -8.30 12.31
CA GLU A 81 -7.04 -9.36 11.97
C GLU A 81 -8.44 -9.13 12.56
N GLN A 82 -8.53 -8.28 13.60
CA GLN A 82 -9.77 -7.89 14.29
C GLN A 82 -10.18 -6.46 13.93
N GLY A 83 -9.53 -5.84 12.93
CA GLY A 83 -9.71 -4.45 12.53
C GLY A 83 -9.08 -3.41 13.46
N GLY A 84 -8.21 -3.84 14.38
CA GLY A 84 -7.50 -2.95 15.30
C GLY A 84 -6.19 -2.38 14.76
N ASP A 85 -5.66 -1.42 15.52
CA ASP A 85 -4.34 -0.82 15.35
C ASP A 85 -3.22 -1.86 15.60
N GLU A 86 -2.32 -2.07 14.65
CA GLU A 86 -1.16 -2.96 14.80
C GLU A 86 -0.04 -2.62 13.80
N VAL A 87 1.21 -2.79 14.22
CA VAL A 87 2.40 -2.73 13.37
C VAL A 87 3.08 -4.08 13.42
N PHE A 88 3.32 -4.70 12.27
CA PHE A 88 3.93 -6.02 12.21
C PHE A 88 4.77 -6.20 10.95
N THR A 89 5.68 -7.16 11.00
CA THR A 89 6.40 -7.64 9.83
C THR A 89 5.55 -8.67 9.10
N TRP A 90 5.49 -8.61 7.78
CA TRP A 90 4.66 -9.49 6.97
C TRP A 90 5.47 -10.25 5.92
N ASN A 91 4.93 -11.40 5.49
CA ASN A 91 5.56 -12.30 4.54
C ASN A 91 4.51 -13.10 3.75
N PHE A 92 4.48 -12.94 2.41
CA PHE A 92 3.60 -13.71 1.50
C PHE A 92 4.04 -15.17 1.32
N HIS A 93 5.34 -15.44 1.47
CA HIS A 93 5.93 -16.77 1.36
C HIS A 93 6.61 -17.13 2.67
N GLU A 94 6.43 -18.37 3.13
CA GLU A 94 7.12 -18.90 4.29
C GLU A 94 8.64 -18.76 4.09
N GLY A 95 9.28 -17.90 4.90
CA GLY A 95 10.73 -17.77 4.97
C GLY A 95 11.33 -16.43 4.51
N ALA A 96 10.59 -15.56 3.84
CA ALA A 96 11.10 -14.25 3.42
C ALA A 96 10.23 -13.09 3.91
N THR A 97 10.74 -12.30 4.86
CA THR A 97 10.18 -11.01 5.24
C THR A 97 10.06 -10.11 4.01
N GLN A 98 8.84 -9.69 3.69
CA GLN A 98 8.58 -8.81 2.56
C GLN A 98 8.71 -7.34 2.98
N GLY A 99 8.14 -6.98 4.13
CA GLY A 99 8.29 -5.64 4.67
C GLY A 99 7.48 -5.41 5.94
N THR A 100 7.01 -4.17 6.10
CA THR A 100 6.23 -3.73 7.26
C THR A 100 4.78 -3.51 6.86
N ALA A 101 3.86 -4.02 7.66
CA ALA A 101 2.44 -3.75 7.57
C ALA A 101 2.01 -2.91 8.78
N VAL A 102 1.10 -1.98 8.55
CA VAL A 102 0.58 -1.03 9.53
C VAL A 102 -0.93 -0.96 9.34
N CYS A 103 -1.69 -1.39 10.34
CA CYS A 103 -3.11 -1.08 10.42
C CYS A 103 -3.36 0.05 11.39
N ASN A 104 -4.29 0.93 11.04
CA ASN A 104 -4.79 1.94 11.94
C ASN A 104 -6.27 2.22 11.68
N VAL A 105 -6.97 2.72 12.70
CA VAL A 105 -8.34 3.23 12.60
C VAL A 105 -8.34 4.75 12.66
N ARG A 106 -9.00 5.42 11.72
CA ARG A 106 -9.18 6.88 11.72
C ARG A 106 -10.58 7.24 11.27
N ASP A 107 -11.24 8.10 12.04
CA ASP A 107 -12.58 8.61 11.72
C ASP A 107 -13.62 7.52 11.40
N GLY A 108 -13.44 6.32 11.98
CA GLY A 108 -14.30 5.16 11.75
C GLY A 108 -13.91 4.26 10.58
N ASP A 109 -12.93 4.66 9.78
CA ASP A 109 -12.38 3.86 8.67
C ASP A 109 -11.13 3.08 9.11
N HIS A 110 -10.98 1.90 8.55
CA HIS A 110 -9.83 1.02 8.77
C HIS A 110 -8.87 1.12 7.59
N PHE A 111 -7.58 1.27 7.89
CA PHE A 111 -6.54 1.38 6.88
C PHE A 111 -5.56 0.23 7.06
N ILE A 112 -5.08 -0.33 5.95
CA ILE A 112 -3.91 -1.20 5.93
C ILE A 112 -2.89 -0.64 4.94
N PHE A 113 -1.70 -0.35 5.46
CA PHE A 113 -0.53 0.01 4.68
C PHE A 113 0.47 -1.15 4.72
N TRP A 114 1.13 -1.47 3.62
CA TRP A 114 2.18 -2.49 3.61
C TRP A 114 3.29 -2.19 2.60
N SER A 115 4.54 -2.47 2.98
CA SER A 115 5.71 -2.26 2.13
C SER A 115 6.30 -3.55 1.58
N TYR A 116 6.93 -3.46 0.41
CA TYR A 116 7.87 -4.45 -0.12
C TYR A 116 9.27 -3.81 -0.15
N ASN A 117 10.12 -4.25 0.77
CA ASN A 117 11.40 -3.60 1.03
C ASN A 117 12.40 -3.76 -0.12
N SER A 118 12.37 -4.89 -0.83
CA SER A 118 13.29 -5.19 -1.93
C SER A 118 12.95 -4.45 -3.22
N THR A 119 11.66 -4.22 -3.49
CA THR A 119 11.17 -3.55 -4.70
C THR A 119 10.99 -2.04 -4.53
N LEU A 120 11.13 -1.54 -3.29
CA LEU A 120 10.97 -0.13 -2.93
C LEU A 120 9.60 0.41 -3.36
N VAL A 121 8.56 -0.33 -2.99
CA VAL A 121 7.16 0.08 -3.15
C VAL A 121 6.39 -0.18 -1.86
N SER A 122 5.26 0.50 -1.73
CA SER A 122 4.29 0.22 -0.69
C SER A 122 2.88 0.46 -1.23
N PHE A 123 1.91 0.03 -0.46
CA PHE A 123 0.51 0.09 -0.83
C PHE A 123 -0.33 0.50 0.37
N MET A 124 -1.51 1.05 0.09
CA MET A 124 -2.51 1.35 1.10
C MET A 124 -3.91 1.06 0.57
N ALA A 125 -4.72 0.40 1.38
CA ALA A 125 -6.15 0.21 1.16
C ALA A 125 -6.93 0.64 2.40
N THR A 126 -8.20 1.00 2.19
CA THR A 126 -9.11 1.41 3.27
C THR A 126 -10.46 0.70 3.12
N GLY A 127 -11.18 0.57 4.23
CA GLY A 127 -12.53 0.01 4.25
C GLY A 127 -13.25 0.22 5.58
N PRO A 128 -14.58 0.07 5.59
CA PRO A 128 -15.41 0.26 6.78
C PRO A 128 -15.39 -0.94 7.74
N ASP A 129 -14.87 -2.10 7.29
CA ASP A 129 -14.73 -3.32 8.10
C ASP A 129 -13.27 -3.75 8.07
N GLY A 130 -12.57 -3.55 9.20
CA GLY A 130 -11.15 -3.84 9.30
C GLY A 130 -10.80 -5.33 9.25
N ALA A 131 -11.68 -6.21 9.74
CA ALA A 131 -11.43 -7.66 9.68
C ALA A 131 -11.56 -8.16 8.23
N ALA A 132 -12.60 -7.71 7.52
CA ALA A 132 -12.76 -8.02 6.10
C ALA A 132 -11.63 -7.40 5.24
N LEU A 133 -11.16 -6.19 5.59
CA LEU A 133 -10.02 -5.56 4.93
C LEU A 133 -8.73 -6.37 5.12
N TYR A 134 -8.48 -6.86 6.32
CA TYR A 134 -7.32 -7.71 6.61
C TYR A 134 -7.38 -9.04 5.87
N GLU A 135 -8.55 -9.70 5.87
CA GLU A 135 -8.75 -10.97 5.15
C GLU A 135 -8.48 -10.78 3.64
N TRP A 136 -9.03 -9.73 3.04
CA TRP A 136 -8.75 -9.37 1.65
C TRP A 136 -7.24 -9.16 1.42
N TRP A 137 -6.60 -8.32 2.24
CA TRP A 137 -5.17 -7.99 2.10
C TRP A 137 -4.30 -9.25 2.18
N SER A 138 -4.62 -10.18 3.09
CA SER A 138 -3.85 -11.41 3.27
C SER A 138 -3.85 -12.33 2.04
N ASN A 139 -4.79 -12.12 1.11
CA ASN A 139 -4.92 -12.88 -0.14
C ASN A 139 -4.56 -12.05 -1.38
N PHE A 140 -4.11 -10.80 -1.22
CA PHE A 140 -3.90 -9.85 -2.31
C PHE A 140 -2.42 -9.47 -2.49
N ASP A 141 -1.81 -9.91 -3.59
CA ASP A 141 -0.41 -9.63 -3.93
C ASP A 141 -0.30 -8.67 -5.12
N PRO A 142 -0.09 -7.35 -4.90
CA PRO A 142 -0.05 -6.36 -5.97
C PRO A 142 1.26 -6.33 -6.77
N VAL A 143 2.23 -7.19 -6.45
CA VAL A 143 3.55 -7.25 -7.11
C VAL A 143 3.67 -8.61 -7.83
N PRO A 144 4.20 -8.66 -9.08
CA PRO A 144 4.29 -9.92 -9.80
C PRO A 144 5.15 -10.92 -9.05
N LYS A 145 4.70 -12.18 -9.03
CA LYS A 145 5.51 -13.30 -8.52
C LYS A 145 6.77 -13.45 -9.37
N ALA A 146 7.93 -13.53 -8.70
CA ALA A 146 9.22 -13.81 -9.34
C ALA A 146 9.34 -15.26 -9.82
#